data_AF-T1CLJ8-F1
#
_entry.id   AF-T1CLJ8-F1
#
_cell.length_a   1.000
_cell.length_b   1.000
_cell.length_c   1.000
_cell.angle_alpha   90.00
_cell.angle_beta   90.00
_cell.angle_gamma   90.00
#
_symmetry.space_group_name_H-M   'P 1'
#
loop_
_entity.id
_entity.type
_entity.pdbx_description
1 polymer ?
#
loop_
_entity_poly.entity_id
_entity_poly.type
_entity_poly.pdbx_seq_one_letter_code
_entity_poly.pdbx_strand_id
1 'polypeptide(L)'
;MKAMARIIVAAAVMGGMIAPVFASAPPDFAALSRIVAVSGYEQQLSAAIAHQLGALHPHTDNLGDVWVTVGSGSPHRLIVAAIDQPGYVVSGITAQGYLRVQR
;
A
#
# COMPACT_ATOMS: atom_id res chain seq x y z
N MET A 1 -26.72 -46.23 -39.46
CA MET A 1 -26.33 -46.96 -38.24
C MET A 1 -25.26 -46.15 -37.52
N LYS A 2 -25.43 -45.94 -36.22
CA LYS A 2 -24.62 -45.07 -35.36
C LYS A 2 -23.20 -45.62 -35.17
N ALA A 3 -22.19 -44.75 -35.13
CA ALA A 3 -21.03 -44.84 -34.23
C ALA A 3 -20.16 -43.57 -34.46
N MET A 4 -20.27 -42.55 -33.62
CA MET A 4 -19.59 -42.39 -32.32
C MET A 4 -18.30 -41.57 -32.47
N ALA A 5 -18.37 -40.40 -31.85
CA ALA A 5 -17.39 -39.35 -31.77
C ALA A 5 -16.01 -39.81 -31.29
N ARG A 6 -14.97 -39.14 -31.81
CA ARG A 6 -13.68 -39.00 -31.13
C ARG A 6 -13.39 -37.51 -30.99
N ILE A 7 -14.00 -36.89 -29.98
CA ILE A 7 -13.61 -35.54 -29.56
C ILE A 7 -12.29 -35.72 -28.80
N ILE A 8 -11.20 -35.31 -29.43
CA ILE A 8 -9.90 -35.14 -28.76
C ILE A 8 -10.06 -33.89 -27.89
N VAL A 9 -10.33 -34.08 -26.60
CA VAL A 9 -10.15 -33.02 -25.61
C VAL A 9 -8.65 -32.92 -25.37
N ALA A 10 -7.99 -32.07 -26.15
CA ALA A 10 -6.67 -31.59 -25.79
C ALA A 10 -6.85 -30.74 -24.53
N ALA A 11 -6.55 -31.33 -23.38
CA ALA A 11 -6.39 -30.59 -22.14
C ALA A 11 -5.20 -29.65 -22.33
N ALA A 12 -5.47 -28.43 -22.78
CA ALA A 12 -4.52 -27.34 -22.68
C ALA A 12 -4.28 -27.15 -21.19
N VAL A 13 -3.17 -27.69 -20.70
CA VAL A 13 -2.58 -27.31 -19.43
C VAL A 13 -2.27 -25.83 -19.59
N MET A 14 -3.24 -25.00 -19.22
CA MET A 14 -3.06 -23.58 -19.02
C MET A 14 -2.18 -23.50 -17.77
N GLY A 15 -0.87 -23.69 -17.98
CA GLY A 15 0.15 -23.40 -17.02
C GLY A 15 0.06 -21.92 -16.75
N GLY A 16 -0.81 -21.54 -15.81
CA GLY A 16 -0.89 -20.20 -15.28
C GLY A 16 0.50 -19.89 -14.77
N MET A 17 1.20 -19.02 -15.49
CA MET A 17 2.37 -18.35 -14.96
C MET A 17 1.90 -17.64 -13.69
N ILE A 18 2.09 -18.26 -12.54
CA ILE A 18 2.03 -17.57 -11.26
C ILE A 18 3.25 -16.66 -11.30
N ALA A 19 3.10 -15.50 -11.93
CA ALA A 19 4.11 -14.47 -11.85
C ALA A 19 4.33 -14.22 -10.36
N PRO A 20 5.56 -14.21 -9.86
CA PRO A 20 5.82 -13.84 -8.49
C PRO A 20 5.46 -12.36 -8.37
N VAL A 21 4.23 -12.07 -7.93
CA VAL A 21 3.74 -10.70 -7.65
C VAL A 21 4.63 -10.00 -6.60
N PHE A 22 5.43 -10.78 -5.87
CA PHE A 22 6.37 -10.32 -4.85
C PHE A 22 7.80 -10.09 -5.35
N ALA A 23 8.09 -10.25 -6.64
CA ALA A 23 9.40 -9.91 -7.20
C ALA A 23 9.48 -8.41 -7.54
N SER A 24 9.30 -7.55 -6.54
CA SER A 24 9.56 -6.10 -6.66
C SER A 24 10.87 -5.74 -5.97
N ALA A 25 11.51 -4.66 -6.44
CA ALA A 25 12.63 -4.07 -5.72
C ALA A 25 12.19 -3.71 -4.30
N PRO A 26 13.05 -3.89 -3.28
CA PRO A 26 12.70 -3.52 -1.92
C PRO A 26 12.32 -2.03 -1.87
N PRO A 27 11.34 -1.65 -1.03
CA PRO A 27 11.01 -0.25 -0.78
C PRO A 27 12.26 0.56 -0.44
N ASP A 28 12.36 1.79 -0.95
CA ASP A 28 13.38 2.72 -0.49
C ASP A 28 12.98 3.26 0.89
N PHE A 29 13.27 2.48 1.93
CA PHE A 29 12.96 2.82 3.31
C PHE A 29 13.67 4.09 3.78
N ALA A 30 14.87 4.37 3.25
CA ALA A 30 15.64 5.55 3.62
C ALA A 30 15.02 6.83 3.03
N ALA A 31 14.43 6.75 1.83
CA ALA A 31 13.66 7.85 1.28
C ALA A 31 12.35 8.06 2.07
N LEU A 32 11.60 6.99 2.33
CA LEU A 32 10.34 7.07 3.07
C LEU A 32 10.52 7.63 4.49
N SER A 33 11.56 7.20 5.21
CA SER A 33 11.81 7.63 6.60
C SER A 33 12.16 9.11 6.74
N ARG A 34 12.52 9.79 5.65
CA ARG A 34 12.85 11.21 5.65
C ARG A 34 11.63 12.10 5.40
N ILE A 35 10.51 11.52 4.99
CA ILE A 35 9.26 12.26 4.81
C ILE A 35 8.67 12.50 6.21
N VAL A 36 8.45 13.77 6.53
CA VAL A 36 7.80 14.17 7.78
C VAL A 36 6.31 13.83 7.67
N ALA A 37 5.81 13.04 8.60
CA ALA A 37 4.43 12.59 8.64
C ALA A 37 3.89 12.69 10.07
N VAL A 38 3.88 13.90 10.64
CA VAL A 38 3.24 14.11 11.96
C VAL A 38 1.75 13.79 11.85
N SER A 39 1.14 13.26 12.91
CA SER A 39 -0.28 12.91 12.91
C SER A 39 -1.15 14.07 12.35
N GLY A 40 -1.94 13.79 11.31
CA GLY A 40 -2.74 14.75 10.54
C GLY A 40 -2.04 15.37 9.30
N TYR A 41 -0.75 15.13 9.10
CA TYR A 41 0.08 15.66 8.00
C TYR A 41 0.78 14.55 7.20
N GLU A 42 0.15 13.38 7.08
CA GLU A 42 0.73 12.17 6.49
C GLU A 42 0.67 12.14 4.95
N GLN A 43 0.00 13.11 4.32
CA GLN A 43 -0.41 13.02 2.91
C GLN A 43 0.76 12.79 1.95
N GLN A 44 1.93 13.37 2.23
CA GLN A 44 3.13 13.17 1.41
C GLN A 44 3.66 11.73 1.54
N LEU A 45 3.67 11.18 2.75
CA LEU A 45 4.15 9.81 3.00
C LEU A 45 3.16 8.79 2.43
N SER A 46 1.85 8.99 2.62
CA SER A 46 0.80 8.16 2.02
C SER A 46 0.91 8.11 0.50
N ALA A 47 1.12 9.27 -0.15
CA ALA A 47 1.30 9.33 -1.60
C ALA A 47 2.56 8.57 -2.06
N ALA A 48 3.67 8.67 -1.32
CA ALA A 48 4.90 7.96 -1.63
C ALA A 48 4.75 6.44 -1.46
N ILE A 49 4.05 5.99 -0.41
CA ILE A 49 3.73 4.57 -0.19
C ILE A 49 2.82 4.05 -1.31
N ALA A 50 1.75 4.77 -1.64
CA ALA A 50 0.85 4.41 -2.74
C ALA A 50 1.60 4.31 -4.08
N HIS A 51 2.53 5.24 -4.34
CA HIS A 51 3.36 5.17 -5.54
C HIS A 51 4.24 3.90 -5.56
N GLN A 52 4.90 3.57 -4.45
CA GLN A 52 5.73 2.35 -4.37
C GLN A 52 4.89 1.06 -4.48
N LEU A 53 3.65 1.09 -3.99
CA LEU A 53 2.71 -0.03 -4.08
C LEU A 53 1.97 -0.11 -5.41
N GLY A 54 2.27 0.75 -6.40
CA GLY A 54 1.50 0.88 -7.64
C GLY A 54 1.23 -0.44 -8.38
N ALA A 55 2.17 -1.39 -8.37
CA ALA A 55 2.00 -2.72 -8.97
C ALA A 55 0.88 -3.56 -8.31
N LEU A 56 0.53 -3.25 -7.06
CA LEU A 56 -0.51 -3.92 -6.27
C LEU A 56 -1.85 -3.16 -6.30
N HIS A 57 -1.97 -2.10 -7.10
CA HIS A 57 -3.19 -1.27 -7.24
C HIS A 57 -3.73 -0.79 -5.88
N PRO A 58 -2.98 0.09 -5.20
CA PRO A 58 -3.35 0.54 -3.87
C PRO A 58 -4.61 1.41 -3.91
N HIS A 59 -5.35 1.34 -2.83
CA HIS A 59 -6.49 2.21 -2.55
C HIS A 59 -6.12 3.23 -1.49
N THR A 60 -6.80 4.38 -1.53
CA THR A 60 -6.68 5.45 -0.54
C THR A 60 -8.05 5.95 -0.13
N ASP A 61 -8.19 6.40 1.12
CA ASP A 61 -9.41 7.01 1.62
C ASP A 61 -9.24 8.54 1.85
N ASN A 62 -10.22 9.14 2.51
CA ASN A 62 -10.23 10.56 2.85
C ASN A 62 -9.36 10.93 4.06
N LEU A 63 -8.89 9.95 4.84
CA LEU A 63 -7.95 10.14 5.95
C LEU A 63 -6.49 9.98 5.49
N GLY A 64 -6.28 9.43 4.28
CA GLY A 64 -4.95 9.21 3.73
C GLY A 64 -4.39 7.83 4.06
N ASP A 65 -5.23 6.91 4.53
CA ASP A 65 -4.85 5.51 4.69
C ASP A 65 -4.57 4.89 3.32
N VAL A 66 -3.57 4.01 3.25
CA VAL A 66 -3.20 3.29 2.02
C VAL A 66 -3.29 1.80 2.29
N TRP A 67 -4.04 1.08 1.45
CA TRP A 67 -4.14 -0.37 1.57
C TRP A 67 -4.13 -1.08 0.21
N VAL A 68 -3.72 -2.33 0.25
CA VAL A 68 -3.77 -3.27 -0.88
C VAL A 68 -4.41 -4.57 -0.38
N THR A 69 -5.14 -5.25 -1.27
CA THR A 69 -5.61 -6.62 -1.01
C THR A 69 -4.82 -7.58 -1.87
N VAL A 70 -4.21 -8.58 -1.25
CA VAL A 70 -3.46 -9.62 -1.95
C VAL A 70 -4.13 -10.97 -1.75
N GLY A 71 -4.49 -11.62 -2.86
CA GLY A 71 -5.23 -12.89 -2.87
C GLY A 71 -6.75 -12.72 -2.72
N SER A 72 -7.47 -13.84 -2.85
CA SER A 72 -8.94 -13.90 -2.85
C SER A 72 -9.51 -14.99 -1.92
N GLY A 73 -8.67 -15.51 -1.02
CA GLY A 73 -9.05 -16.58 -0.08
C GLY A 73 -9.88 -16.07 1.10
N SER A 74 -10.45 -17.00 1.86
CA SER A 74 -11.20 -16.73 3.09
C SER A 74 -10.64 -17.58 4.25
N PRO A 75 -10.52 -17.03 5.46
CA PRO A 75 -10.86 -15.66 5.85
C PRO A 75 -9.82 -14.61 5.39
N HIS A 76 -10.24 -13.36 5.27
CA HIS A 76 -9.32 -12.25 5.05
C HIS A 76 -8.54 -11.91 6.32
N ARG A 77 -7.24 -11.62 6.18
CA ARG A 77 -6.37 -11.17 7.27
C ARG A 77 -5.90 -9.74 7.03
N LEU A 78 -6.07 -8.89 8.03
CA LEU A 78 -5.61 -7.51 8.01
C LEU A 78 -4.26 -7.40 8.72
N ILE A 79 -3.30 -6.71 8.11
CA ILE A 79 -2.03 -6.30 8.70
C ILE A 79 -1.99 -4.77 8.62
N VAL A 80 -1.77 -4.11 9.75
CA VAL A 80 -1.76 -2.64 9.85
C VAL A 80 -0.44 -2.19 10.45
N ALA A 81 0.13 -1.14 9.88
CA ALA A 81 1.25 -0.40 10.43
C ALA A 81 0.92 1.10 10.39
N ALA A 82 1.00 1.76 11.53
CA ALA A 82 0.82 3.21 11.60
C ALA A 82 2.00 3.91 10.91
N ILE A 83 1.72 4.93 10.10
CA ILE A 83 2.73 5.68 9.32
C ILE A 83 3.06 7.03 9.96
N ASP A 84 2.25 7.46 10.93
CA ASP A 84 2.42 8.73 11.59
C ASP A 84 3.65 8.74 12.52
N GLN A 85 4.18 9.94 12.71
CA GLN A 85 5.37 10.20 13.48
C GLN A 85 5.05 11.13 14.64
N PRO A 86 5.66 10.94 15.82
CA PRO A 86 5.60 11.92 16.88
C PRO A 86 6.15 13.27 16.40
N GLY A 87 5.43 14.34 16.74
CA GLY A 87 5.84 15.70 16.39
C GLY A 87 5.22 16.73 17.31
N TYR A 88 5.32 17.98 16.89
CA TYR A 88 4.79 19.14 17.60
C TYR A 88 4.04 20.04 16.63
N VAL A 89 2.94 20.62 17.11
CA VAL A 89 2.19 21.66 16.38
C VAL A 89 2.44 23.00 17.05
N VAL A 90 2.69 24.04 16.25
CA VAL A 90 2.87 25.41 16.78
C VAL A 90 1.52 25.94 17.25
N SER A 91 1.45 26.31 18.53
CA SER A 91 0.25 26.85 19.18
C SER A 91 0.29 28.36 19.36
N GLY A 92 1.46 28.99 19.18
CA GLY A 92 1.58 30.44 19.23
C GLY A 92 3.01 30.93 18.97
N ILE A 93 3.12 32.22 18.73
CA ILE A 93 4.38 32.92 18.52
C ILE A 93 4.45 34.07 19.54
N THR A 94 5.53 34.15 20.31
CA THR A 94 5.70 35.21 21.31
C THR A 94 6.05 36.53 20.62
N ALA A 95 5.91 37.65 21.35
CA ALA A 95 6.31 38.98 20.84
C ALA A 95 7.80 39.07 20.45
N GLN A 96 8.64 38.18 21.01
CA GLN A 96 10.07 38.09 20.72
C GLN A 96 10.39 37.07 19.61
N GLY A 97 9.37 36.45 18.99
CA GLY A 97 9.52 35.51 17.89
C GLY A 97 9.78 34.05 18.30
N TYR A 98 9.67 33.69 19.57
CA TYR A 98 9.78 32.29 20.00
C TYR A 98 8.48 31.52 19.73
N LEU A 99 8.61 30.22 19.43
CA LEU A 99 7.47 29.35 19.20
C LEU A 99 7.00 28.69 20.50
N ARG A 100 5.69 28.67 20.73
CA ARG A 100 5.04 27.73 21.65
C ARG A 100 4.53 26.55 20.85
N VAL A 101 4.70 25.34 21.41
CA VAL A 101 4.29 24.10 20.76
C VAL A 101 3.40 23.25 21.66
N GLN A 102 2.60 22.38 21.04
CA GLN A 102 1.75 21.37 21.66
C GLN A 102 2.01 20.00 21.04
N ARG A 103 1.71 18.95 21.80
CA ARG A 103 1.77 17.55 21.36
C ARG A 103 0.35 17.02 21.21
#